data_AF-R5GU26-F1
#
_entry.id   AF-R5GU26-F1
#
_cell.length_a   1.000
_cell.length_b   1.000
_cell.length_c   1.000
_cell.angle_alpha   90.00
_cell.angle_beta   90.00
_cell.angle_gamma   90.00
#
_symmetry.space_group_name_H-M   'P 1'
#
loop_
_entity.id
_entity.type
_entity.pdbx_description
1 polymer ?
#
loop_
_entity_poly.entity_id
_entity_poly.type
_entity_poly.pdbx_seq_one_letter_code
_entity_poly.pdbx_strand_id
1 'polypeptide(L)'
;MITIQQEVLQNLKDAGCDKTAVDDISAALRKNDRCAALRLLERQRRQLLDEVHRTESRICCLDYLMHELKKDCFCCTEDKDGE
;
A
#
# COMPACT_ATOMS: atom_id res chain seq x y z
N MET A 1 9.60 -22.99 -19.59
CA MET A 1 9.72 -23.06 -18.12
C MET A 1 10.16 -21.69 -17.63
N ILE A 2 9.24 -20.92 -17.06
CA ILE A 2 9.59 -19.66 -16.39
C ILE A 2 10.31 -20.07 -15.10
N THR A 3 11.52 -19.54 -14.89
CA THR A 3 12.33 -19.84 -13.72
C THR A 3 11.69 -19.16 -12.50
N ILE A 4 11.46 -19.90 -11.41
CA ILE A 4 10.87 -19.43 -10.14
C ILE A 4 11.45 -18.06 -9.67
N GLN A 5 12.68 -17.74 -10.06
CA GLN A 5 13.33 -16.45 -9.78
C GLN A 5 12.68 -15.24 -10.46
N GLN A 6 12.14 -15.37 -11.68
CA GLN A 6 11.46 -14.28 -12.38
C GLN A 6 10.09 -13.96 -11.77
N GLU A 7 9.33 -14.98 -11.40
CA GLU A 7 8.02 -14.81 -10.74
C GLU A 7 8.18 -14.15 -9.37
N VAL A 8 9.16 -14.59 -8.58
CA VAL A 8 9.48 -13.94 -7.30
C VAL A 8 9.86 -12.48 -7.50
N LEU A 9 10.72 -12.18 -8.49
CA LEU A 9 11.13 -10.79 -8.76
C LEU A 9 9.93 -9.92 -9.17
N GLN A 10 9.03 -10.45 -9.99
CA GLN A 10 7.83 -9.73 -10.40
C GLN A 10 6.90 -9.50 -9.21
N ASN A 11 6.66 -10.52 -8.38
CA ASN A 11 5.85 -10.38 -7.16
C ASN A 11 6.40 -9.32 -6.21
N LEU A 12 7.73 -9.18 -6.09
CA LEU A 12 8.33 -8.13 -5.28
C LEU A 12 8.05 -6.74 -5.86
N LYS A 13 8.14 -6.58 -7.19
CA LYS A 13 7.82 -5.31 -7.85
C LYS A 13 6.35 -4.96 -7.71
N ASP A 14 5.45 -5.93 -7.90
CA ASP A 14 4.01 -5.75 -7.79
C ASP A 14 3.59 -5.44 -6.35
N ALA A 15 4.34 -5.94 -5.36
CA ALA A 15 4.20 -5.57 -3.94
C ALA A 15 4.76 -4.17 -3.60
N GLY A 16 5.21 -3.41 -4.61
CA GLY A 16 5.77 -2.07 -4.41
C GLY A 16 7.13 -2.06 -3.71
N CYS A 17 7.88 -3.18 -3.71
CA CYS A 17 9.23 -3.18 -3.18
C CYS A 17 10.12 -2.29 -4.05
N ASP A 18 10.86 -1.38 -3.42
CA ASP A 18 11.88 -0.60 -4.12
C ASP A 18 13.06 -1.48 -4.57
N LYS A 19 13.94 -0.91 -5.38
CA LYS A 19 15.07 -1.65 -5.95
C LYS A 19 15.98 -2.25 -4.87
N THR A 20 16.17 -1.55 -3.74
CA THR A 20 17.00 -2.01 -2.63
C THR A 20 16.36 -3.18 -1.91
N ALA A 21 15.07 -3.10 -1.59
CA ALA A 21 14.32 -4.17 -0.96
C ALA A 21 14.27 -5.42 -1.87
N VAL A 22 14.09 -5.23 -3.18
CA VAL A 22 14.15 -6.32 -4.16
C VAL A 22 15.51 -7.02 -4.14
N ASP A 23 16.61 -6.26 -4.16
CA ASP A 23 17.97 -6.81 -4.14
C ASP A 23 18.26 -7.55 -2.83
N ASP A 24 17.87 -6.99 -1.68
CA ASP A 24 18.07 -7.61 -0.35
C ASP A 24 17.28 -8.91 -0.19
N ILE A 25 16.01 -8.93 -0.60
CA ILE A 25 15.17 -10.14 -0.55
C ILE A 25 15.73 -11.19 -1.51
N SER A 26 16.12 -10.80 -2.72
CA SER A 26 16.71 -11.71 -3.71
C SER A 26 18.02 -12.32 -3.19
N ALA A 27 18.86 -11.52 -2.54
CA ALA A 27 20.12 -11.98 -1.96
C ALA A 27 19.89 -12.96 -0.79
N ALA A 28 18.91 -12.68 0.09
CA ALA A 28 18.54 -13.59 1.17
C ALA A 28 18.04 -14.94 0.63
N LEU A 29 17.19 -14.93 -0.40
CA LEU A 29 16.69 -16.14 -1.05
C LEU A 29 17.81 -16.94 -1.72
N ARG A 30 18.76 -16.28 -2.41
CA ARG A 30 19.94 -16.94 -3.02
C ARG A 30 20.85 -17.61 -1.98
N LYS A 31 20.92 -17.07 -0.76
CA LYS A 31 21.64 -17.65 0.37
C LYS A 31 20.84 -18.71 1.13
N ASN A 32 19.62 -19.04 0.67
CA ASN A 32 18.65 -19.90 1.35
C ASN A 32 18.28 -19.42 2.78
N ASP A 33 18.49 -18.14 3.09
CA ASP A 33 18.09 -17.51 4.35
C ASP A 33 16.64 -17.05 4.25
N ARG A 34 15.72 -18.01 4.36
CA ARG A 34 14.29 -17.76 4.30
C ARG A 34 13.79 -16.88 5.45
N CYS A 35 14.43 -16.96 6.62
CA CYS A 35 14.08 -16.14 7.77
C CYS A 35 14.35 -14.66 7.50
N ALA A 36 15.50 -14.32 6.91
CA ALA A 36 15.79 -12.94 6.51
C ALA A 36 14.83 -12.44 5.42
N ALA A 37 14.56 -13.25 4.40
CA ALA A 37 13.62 -12.90 3.34
C ALA A 37 12.21 -12.60 3.90
N LEU A 38 11.70 -13.46 4.79
CA LEU A 38 10.39 -13.26 5.44
C LEU A 38 10.35 -11.99 6.31
N ARG A 39 11.42 -11.69 7.05
CA ARG A 39 11.49 -10.44 7.84
C ARG A 39 11.44 -9.19 6.97
N LEU A 40 12.11 -9.22 5.82
CA LEU A 40 12.10 -8.13 4.85
C LEU A 40 10.72 -7.95 4.22
N LEU A 41 10.06 -9.05 3.81
CA LEU A 41 8.70 -9.02 3.30
C LEU A 41 7.69 -8.49 4.32
N GLU A 42 7.80 -8.91 5.58
CA GLU A 42 6.93 -8.41 6.64
C GLU A 42 7.14 -6.91 6.92
N ARG A 43 8.37 -6.41 6.75
CA ARG A 43 8.64 -4.97 6.80
C ARG A 43 7.94 -4.24 5.66
N GLN A 44 8.02 -4.74 4.43
CA GLN A 44 7.30 -4.16 3.28
C GLN A 44 5.79 -4.12 3.55
N ARG A 45 5.23 -5.24 4.03
CA ARG A 45 3.80 -5.33 4.39
C ARG A 45 3.39 -4.25 5.39
N ARG A 46 4.17 -4.04 6.44
CA ARG A 46 3.89 -2.99 7.44
C ARG A 46 3.94 -1.59 6.83
N GLN A 47 4.91 -1.30 5.96
CA GLN A 47 5.00 0.01 5.31
C GLN A 47 3.78 0.30 4.43
N LEU A 48 3.30 -0.69 3.68
CA LEU A 48 2.07 -0.55 2.88
C LEU A 48 0.85 -0.30 3.78
N LEU A 49 0.75 -1.03 4.89
CA LEU A 49 -0.37 -0.84 5.83
C LEU A 49 -0.34 0.55 6.48
N ASP A 50 0.85 1.04 6.86
CA ASP A 50 1.02 2.39 7.39
C ASP A 50 0.61 3.46 6.35
N GLU A 51 0.92 3.25 5.07
CA GLU A 51 0.51 4.14 3.98
C GLU A 51 -1.01 4.16 3.78
N VAL A 52 -1.65 2.98 3.82
CA VAL A 52 -3.12 2.86 3.77
C VAL A 52 -3.74 3.65 4.91
N HIS A 53 -3.32 3.42 6.16
CA HIS A 53 -3.89 4.12 7.31
C HIS A 53 -3.68 5.64 7.27
N ARG A 54 -2.52 6.11 6.78
CA ARG A 54 -2.28 7.54 6.56
C ARG A 54 -3.21 8.11 5.47
N THR A 55 -3.42 7.36 4.41
CA THR A 55 -4.27 7.78 3.29
C THR A 55 -5.74 7.81 3.71
N GLU A 56 -6.22 6.80 4.41
CA GLU A 56 -7.55 6.76 5.03
C GLU A 56 -7.77 7.98 5.94
N SER A 57 -6.80 8.28 6.82
CA SER A 57 -6.90 9.44 7.71
C SER A 57 -7.01 10.77 6.94
N ARG A 58 -6.27 10.91 5.83
CA ARG A 58 -6.34 12.10 4.97
C ARG A 58 -7.69 12.22 4.26
N ILE A 59 -8.25 11.10 3.80
CA ILE A 59 -9.58 11.05 3.19
C ILE A 59 -10.63 11.48 4.22
N CYS A 60 -10.60 10.92 5.43
CA CYS A 60 -11.53 11.32 6.50
C CYS A 60 -11.47 12.82 6.80
N CYS A 61 -10.28 13.43 6.82
CA CYS A 61 -10.15 14.88 6.99
C CYS A 61 -10.78 15.67 5.83
N LEU A 62 -10.64 15.20 4.59
CA LEU A 62 -11.24 15.82 3.42
C LEU A 62 -12.77 15.67 3.44
N ASP A 63 -13.29 14.48 3.76
CA ASP A 63 -14.72 14.22 3.86
C ASP A 63 -15.37 15.10 4.91
N TYR A 64 -14.73 15.26 6.07
CA TYR A 64 -15.19 16.19 7.09
C TYR A 64 -15.24 17.63 6.56
N LEU A 65 -14.17 18.11 5.91
CA LEU A 65 -14.14 19.46 5.36
C LEU A 65 -15.23 19.67 4.30
N MET A 66 -15.42 18.70 3.39
CA MET A 66 -16.49 18.75 2.39
C MET A 66 -17.86 18.80 3.04
N HIS A 67 -18.10 17.99 4.08
CA HIS A 67 -19.36 17.98 4.82
C HIS A 67 -19.65 19.33 5.47
N GLU A 68 -18.67 19.94 6.12
CA GLU A 68 -18.83 21.29 6.71
C GLU A 68 -19.16 22.33 5.63
N LEU A 69 -18.45 22.31 4.50
CA LEU A 69 -18.74 23.24 3.40
C LEU A 69 -20.11 23.00 2.75
N LYS A 70 -20.57 21.74 2.66
CA LYS A 70 -21.90 21.40 2.14
C LYS A 70 -23.02 21.90 3.06
N LYS A 71 -22.83 21.92 4.38
CA LYS A 71 -23.81 22.49 5.32
C LYS A 71 -24.02 23.99 5.11
N ASP A 72 -22.95 24.71 4.78
CA ASP A 72 -22.97 26.18 4.66
C ASP A 72 -23.34 26.67 3.25
N CYS A 73 -23.31 25.80 2.23
CA CYS A 73 -23.79 26.12 0.87
C CYS A 73 -25.29 25.83 0.74
N PHE A 74 -26.09 26.90 0.78
CA PHE A 74 -27.52 26.89 0.43
C PHE A 74 -27.83 26.48 -1.03
N CYS A 75 -26.79 26.30 -1.84
CA CYS A 75 -26.82 25.98 -3.26
C CYS A 75 -26.83 24.47 -3.55
N CYS A 76 -26.39 23.61 -2.62
CA CYS A 76 -26.16 22.18 -2.84
C CYS A 76 -26.93 21.33 -1.82
N THR A 77 -28.22 21.61 -1.61
CA THR A 77 -29.09 20.72 -0.82
C THR A 77 -29.77 19.72 -1.72
N GLU A 78 -29.02 18.82 -2.36
CA GLU A 78 -29.52 17.57 -2.95
C GLU A 78 -28.37 16.83 -3.63
N ASP A 79 -27.75 15.90 -2.90
CA ASP A 79 -27.21 14.67 -3.46
C ASP A 79 -27.37 13.61 -2.36
N LYS A 80 -28.50 12.90 -2.40
CA LYS A 80 -28.67 11.65 -1.68
C LYS A 80 -27.93 10.57 -2.47
N ASP A 81 -26.67 10.36 -2.13
CA ASP A 81 -25.98 9.14 -2.53
C ASP A 81 -26.55 7.99 -1.71
N GLY A 82 -27.43 7.23 -2.34
CA GLY A 82 -27.84 5.93 -1.86
C GLY A 82 -26.73 4.91 -2.09
N GLU A 83 -26.42 4.15 -1.06
CA GLU A 83 -26.63 2.69 -1.01
C GLU A 83 -26.72 2.25 0.46
#